data_AF-A0A524P3W4-F1
#
_entry.id   AF-A0A524P3W4-F1
#
_cell.length_a   1.000
_cell.length_b   1.000
_cell.length_c   1.000
_cell.angle_alpha   90.00
_cell.angle_beta   90.00
_cell.angle_gamma   90.00
#
_symmetry.space_group_name_H-M   'P 1'
#
loop_
_entity.id
_entity.type
_entity.pdbx_description
1 polymer ?
#
loop_
_entity_poly.entity_id
_entity_poly.type
_entity_poly.pdbx_seq_one_letter_code
_entity_poly.pdbx_strand_id
1 'polypeptide(L)' 'MSECKFSYPSNGEKSPEVLNNLNFTILPNQRVALVGPTGCGKTTLAKMLLRLY' A
#
# COMPACT_ATOMS: atom_id res chain seq x y z
N MET A 1 3.45 -7.28 -7.58
CA MET A 1 4.05 -6.66 -6.38
C MET A 1 4.10 -7.74 -5.31
N SER A 2 5.28 -8.04 -4.78
CA SER A 2 5.48 -9.08 -3.77
C SER A 2 6.03 -8.50 -2.47
N GLU A 3 5.54 -9.02 -1.35
CA GLU A 3 5.99 -8.78 0.02
C GLU A 3 6.10 -7.29 0.39
N CYS A 4 5.15 -6.48 -0.09
CA CYS A 4 5.20 -5.05 0.13
C CYS A 4 4.89 -4.70 1.59
N LYS A 5 5.83 -4.00 2.23
CA LYS A 5 5.70 -3.41 3.57
C LYS A 5 5.94 -1.92 3.49
N PHE A 6 5.14 -1.14 4.21
CA PHE A 6 5.27 0.32 4.20
C PHE A 6 4.81 0.94 5.51
N SER A 7 5.62 1.87 6.01
CA SER A 7 5.29 2.79 7.10
C SER A 7 5.67 4.21 6.68
N TYR A 8 4.92 5.21 7.13
CA TYR A 8 5.29 6.61 6.89
C TYR A 8 6.54 7.00 7.67
N PRO A 9 7.46 7.81 7.11
CA PRO A 9 8.63 8.27 7.85
C PRO A 9 8.20 9.05 9.09
N SER A 10 8.84 8.73 10.20
CA SER A 10 8.58 9.30 11.52
C SER A 10 9.91 9.73 12.12
N ASN A 11 9.96 10.91 12.73
CA ASN A 11 11.17 11.55 13.22
C ASN A 11 11.68 10.91 14.53
N GLY A 12 12.14 9.66 14.45
CA GLY A 12 12.82 8.97 15.55
C GLY A 12 12.02 7.84 16.22
N GLU A 13 10.73 7.70 15.94
CA GLU A 13 9.91 6.59 16.43
C GLU A 13 9.51 5.63 15.30
N LYS A 14 9.37 4.34 15.62
CA LYS A 14 8.95 3.32 14.65
C LYS A 14 7.45 3.50 14.37
N SER A 15 7.10 4.04 13.21
CA SER A 15 5.71 4.20 12.81
C SER A 15 5.05 2.85 12.52
N PRO A 16 3.76 2.67 12.87
CA PRO A 16 3.07 1.42 12.59
C PRO A 16 3.03 1.14 11.09
N GLU A 17 3.17 -0.15 10.73
CA GLU A 17 3.04 -0.60 9.35
C GLU A 17 1.63 -0.31 8.84
N VAL A 18 1.54 0.45 7.74
CA VAL A 18 0.29 0.77 7.05
C VAL A 18 -0.05 -0.32 6.04
N LEU A 19 0.96 -0.87 5.37
CA LEU A 19 0.86 -2.04 4.52
C LEU A 19 1.78 -3.12 5.08
N ASN A 20 1.24 -4.32 5.30
CA ASN A 20 1.98 -5.45 5.82
C ASN A 20 1.85 -6.64 4.87
N ASN A 21 3.00 -7.05 4.32
CA ASN A 21 3.16 -8.25 3.49
C ASN A 21 2.17 -8.36 2.33
N LEU A 22 1.93 -7.25 1.63
CA LEU A 22 0.92 -7.17 0.58
C LEU A 22 1.46 -7.78 -0.72
N ASN A 23 0.76 -8.80 -1.23
CA ASN A 23 1.13 -9.59 -2.40
C ASN A 23 -0.02 -9.59 -3.41
N PHE A 24 0.21 -9.06 -4.61
CA PHE A 24 -0.80 -9.08 -5.68
C PHE A 24 -0.16 -8.90 -7.05
N THR A 25 -0.85 -9.42 -8.06
CA THR A 25 -0.49 -9.28 -9.48
C THR A 25 -1.70 -8.72 -10.21
N ILE A 26 -1.50 -7.63 -10.95
CA ILE A 26 -2.50 -7.07 -11.86
C ILE A 26 -2.04 -7.39 -13.27
N LEU A 27 -2.88 -8.11 -14.01
CA LEU A 27 -2.60 -8.51 -15.38
C LEU A 27 -2.95 -7.37 -16.36
N PRO A 28 -2.34 -7.35 -17.56
CA PRO A 28 -2.75 -6.42 -18.62
C PRO A 28 -4.26 -6.49 -18.87
N ASN A 29 -4.89 -5.33 -19.05
CA ASN A 29 -6.34 -5.16 -19.25
C ASN A 29 -7.23 -5.56 -18.05
N GLN A 30 -6.67 -5.92 -16.90
CA GLN A 30 -7.44 -6.22 -15.70
C GLN A 30 -7.92 -4.93 -15.03
N ARG A 31 -9.22 -4.89 -14.65
CA ARG A 31 -9.79 -3.83 -13.82
C ARG A 31 -9.88 -4.32 -12.39
N VAL A 32 -9.32 -3.56 -11.45
CA VAL A 32 -9.28 -3.90 -10.02
C VAL A 32 -9.81 -2.73 -9.21
N ALA A 33 -10.60 -3.03 -8.18
CA ALA A 33 -11.08 -2.04 -7.22
C ALA A 33 -10.41 -2.27 -5.86
N LEU A 34 -9.97 -1.18 -5.21
CA LEU A 34 -9.47 -1.20 -3.84
C LEU A 34 -10.62 -0.84 -2.89
N VAL A 35 -11.06 -1.79 -2.06
CA VAL A 35 -12.20 -1.63 -1.15
C VAL A 35 -11.81 -1.94 0.31
N GLY A 36 -12.51 -1.31 1.25
CA GLY A 36 -12.30 -1.50 2.69
C GLY A 36 -12.57 -0.24 3.51
N PRO A 37 -12.57 -0.32 4.85
CA PRO A 37 -12.85 0.80 5.75
C PRO A 37 -11.85 1.96 5.64
N THR A 38 -12.23 3.16 6.07
CA THR A 38 -11.31 4.32 6.15
C THR A 38 -10.10 3.99 7.03
N GLY A 39 -8.90 4.40 6.62
CA GLY A 39 -7.65 4.14 7.36
C GLY A 39 -6.96 2.81 7.05
N CYS A 40 -7.56 1.89 6.28
CA CYS A 40 -6.96 0.57 5.99
C CYS A 40 -5.82 0.58 4.95
N GLY A 41 -5.27 1.74 4.57
CA GLY A 41 -4.12 1.82 3.65
C GLY A 41 -4.41 1.87 2.14
N LYS A 42 -5.67 1.97 1.70
CA LYS A 42 -6.03 2.04 0.25
C LYS A 42 -5.31 3.16 -0.50
N THR A 43 -5.40 4.39 0.01
CA THR A 43 -4.76 5.56 -0.61
C THR A 43 -3.23 5.45 -0.57
N THR A 44 -2.68 4.83 0.47
CA THR A 44 -1.24 4.55 0.60
C THR A 44 -0.79 3.57 -0.49
N LEU A 45 -1.53 2.47 -0.69
CA LEU A 45 -1.26 1.51 -1.75
C LEU A 45 -1.36 2.13 -3.15
N ALA A 46 -2.39 2.95 -3.40
CA ALA A 46 -2.54 3.68 -4.67
C ALA A 46 -1.34 4.62 -4.92
N LYS A 47 -0.88 5.33 -3.88
CA LYS A 47 0.30 6.20 -3.96
C LYS A 47 1.59 5.42 -4.24
N MET A 48 1.79 4.24 -3.65
CA MET A 48 2.96 3.39 -3.96
C MET A 48 2.92 2.85 -5.39
N LEU A 49 1.75 2.45 -5.90
CA LEU A 49 1.59 2.01 -7.29
C LEU A 49 1.97 3.11 -8.29
N LEU A 50 1.71 4.37 -7.94
CA LEU A 50 2.07 5.55 -8.72
C LEU A 50 3.50 6.06 -8.45
N ARG A 51 4.29 5.38 -7.61
CA ARG A 51 5.63 5.82 -7.16
C ARG A 51 5.65 7.23 -6.54
N LEU A 52 4.58 7.59 -5.81
CA LEU A 52 4.54 8.83 -5.05
C LEU A 52 5.17 8.68 -3.64
N TYR A 53 5.45 7.44 -3.22
CA TYR A 53 6.19 7.04 -2.04
C TYR A 53 6.99 5.77 -2.34
#